data_AF-A0A447RYD0-F1
#
_entry.id   AF-A0A447RYD0-F1
#
_cell.length_a   1.000
_cell.length_b   1.000
_cell.length_c   1.000
_cell.angle_alpha   90.00
_cell.angle_beta   90.00
_cell.angle_gamma   90.00
#
_symmetry.space_group_name_H-M   'P 1'
#
loop_
_entity.id
_entity.type
_entity.pdbx_description
1 polymer ?
#
loop_
_entity_poly.entity_id
_entity_poly.type
_entity_poly.pdbx_seq_one_letter_code
_entity_poly.pdbx_strand_id
1 'polypeptide(L)' 'MHKRLVVNIFSSLLLGAALISAPVYAAEKTVVNISKVDGMPWFNRMGEGVVQAGKEFNLNASQVGPSSTDAPQQVENY' A
#
# COMPACT_ATOMS: atom_id res chain seq x y z
N MET A 1 -42.11 19.76 -26.85
CA MET A 1 -41.96 18.72 -25.80
C MET A 1 -40.72 17.84 -26.01
N HIS A 2 -40.42 17.38 -27.22
CA HIS A 2 -39.28 16.49 -27.50
C HIS A 2 -37.89 17.03 -27.10
N LYS A 3 -37.60 18.32 -27.29
CA LYS A 3 -36.30 18.92 -26.91
C LYS A 3 -36.01 18.85 -25.40
N ARG A 4 -37.03 19.08 -24.56
CA ARG A 4 -36.90 19.00 -23.09
C ARG A 4 -36.70 17.55 -22.63
N LEU A 5 -37.37 16.61 -23.30
CA LEU A 5 -37.22 15.18 -23.03
C LEU A 5 -35.80 14.69 -23.35
N VAL A 6 -35.24 15.09 -24.50
CA VAL A 6 -33.87 14.73 -24.91
C VAL A 6 -32.83 15.32 -23.95
N VAL A 7 -32.99 16.59 -23.55
CA VAL A 7 -32.11 17.23 -22.57
C VAL A 7 -32.14 16.48 -21.23
N ASN A 8 -33.33 16.13 -20.74
CA ASN A 8 -33.45 15.42 -19.46
C ASN A 8 -32.82 14.03 -19.48
N ILE A 9 -32.96 13.29 -20.58
CA ILE A 9 -32.32 11.97 -20.75
C ILE A 9 -30.80 12.12 -20.81
N PHE A 10 -30.30 13.13 -21.51
CA PHE A 10 -28.85 13.36 -21.61
C PHE A 10 -28.26 13.78 -20.25
N SER A 11 -28.98 14.63 -19.51
CA SER A 11 -28.59 15.05 -18.15
C SER A 11 -28.61 13.89 -17.14
N SER A 12 -29.61 13.01 -17.19
CA SER A 12 -29.65 11.84 -16.30
C SER A 12 -28.55 10.83 -16.63
N LEU A 13 -28.20 10.67 -17.91
CA LEU A 13 -27.09 9.79 -18.33
C LEU A 13 -25.73 10.31 -17.85
N LEU A 14 -25.50 11.62 -17.96
CA LEU A 14 -24.29 12.27 -17.45
C LEU A 14 -24.17 12.15 -15.92
N LEU A 15 -25.27 12.33 -15.20
CA LEU A 15 -25.29 12.19 -13.75
C LEU A 15 -25.07 10.73 -13.32
N GLY A 16 -25.66 9.78 -14.04
CA GLY A 16 -25.45 8.35 -13.80
C GLY A 16 -24.00 7.91 -14.03
N ALA A 17 -23.35 8.41 -15.09
CA ALA A 17 -21.94 8.12 -15.35
C ALA A 17 -21.00 8.71 -14.28
N ALA A 18 -21.32 9.90 -13.75
CA ALA A 18 -20.53 10.54 -12.70
C ALA A 18 -20.63 9.82 -11.33
N LEU A 19 -21.74 9.13 -11.05
CA LEU A 19 -21.93 8.40 -9.80
C LEU A 19 -21.23 7.03 -9.79
N ILE A 20 -20.94 6.45 -10.96
CA ILE A 20 -20.31 5.13 -11.10
C ILE A 20 -18.79 5.25 -11.32
N SER A 21 -18.29 6.45 -11.62
CA SER A 21 -16.87 6.70 -11.94
C SER A 21 -15.95 6.84 -10.73
N ALA A 22 -16.40 6.49 -9.52
CA ALA A 22 -15.54 6.53 -8.34
C ALA A 22 -14.33 5.60 -8.55
N PRO A 23 -13.08 6.11 -8.45
CA PRO A 23 -11.90 5.27 -8.57
C PRO A 23 -11.89 4.27 -7.41
N VAL A 24 -11.90 2.98 -7.73
CA VAL A 24 -11.56 1.93 -6.76
C VAL A 24 -10.05 1.97 -6.57
N TYR A 25 -9.59 2.62 -5.51
CA TYR A 25 -8.20 2.54 -5.10
C TYR A 25 -7.92 1.12 -4.59
N ALA A 26 -6.94 0.45 -5.20
CA ALA A 26 -6.42 -0.79 -4.65
C ALA A 26 -5.78 -0.52 -3.29
N ALA A 27 -6.05 -1.36 -2.29
CA ALA A 27 -5.45 -1.23 -0.97
C ALA A 27 -3.93 -1.28 -1.07
N GLU A 28 -3.25 -0.34 -0.40
CA GLU A 28 -1.80 -0.29 -0.36
C GLU A 28 -1.26 -1.55 0.36
N LYS A 29 -0.43 -2.32 -0.33
CA LYS A 29 0.15 -3.55 0.23
C LYS A 29 1.37 -3.18 1.08
N THR A 30 1.30 -3.51 2.36
CA THR A 30 2.39 -3.28 3.33
C THR A 30 3.12 -4.59 3.63
N VAL A 31 4.45 -4.56 3.62
CA VAL A 31 5.32 -5.71 3.93
C VAL A 31 6.35 -5.29 4.97
N VAL A 32 6.41 -6.02 6.08
CA VAL A 32 7.39 -5.79 7.14
C VAL A 32 8.31 -7.00 7.23
N ASN A 33 9.61 -6.79 6.98
CA ASN A 33 10.64 -7.80 7.13
C ASN A 33 11.18 -7.79 8.57
N ILE A 34 11.07 -8.91 9.28
CA ILE A 34 11.56 -9.06 10.66
C ILE A 34 12.99 -9.62 10.60
N SER A 35 13.98 -8.78 10.88
CA SER A 35 15.39 -9.17 10.96
C SER A 35 15.68 -9.90 12.29
N LYS A 36 16.75 -10.71 12.33
CA LYS A 36 17.15 -11.43 13.55
C LYS A 36 17.87 -10.53 14.56
N VAL A 37 18.60 -9.52 14.07
CA VAL A 37 19.19 -8.47 14.88
C VAL A 37 19.46 -7.27 13.98
N ASP A 38 19.19 -6.07 14.47
CA ASP A 38 19.58 -4.84 13.77
C ASP A 38 21.00 -4.42 14.15
N GLY A 39 21.67 -3.67 13.26
CA GLY A 39 22.99 -3.09 13.51
C GLY A 39 24.18 -3.93 13.03
N MET A 40 23.98 -5.16 12.53
CA MET A 40 25.05 -5.91 11.86
C MET A 40 25.12 -5.59 10.35
N PRO A 41 26.32 -5.58 9.73
CA PRO A 41 26.48 -5.23 8.31
C PRO A 41 25.57 -6.01 7.35
N TRP A 42 25.36 -7.30 7.61
CA TRP A 42 24.48 -8.15 6.81
C TRP A 42 23.01 -7.68 6.84
N PHE A 43 22.48 -7.38 8.04
CA PHE A 43 21.08 -6.96 8.20
C PHE A 43 20.85 -5.52 7.75
N ASN A 44 21.85 -4.63 7.88
CA ASN A 44 21.78 -3.29 7.31
C ASN A 44 21.67 -3.36 5.78
N ARG A 45 22.52 -4.18 5.13
CA ARG A 45 22.47 -4.37 3.67
C ARG A 45 21.17 -5.03 3.20
N MET A 46 20.60 -5.92 4.00
CA MET A 46 19.28 -6.52 3.75
C MET A 46 18.17 -5.46 3.82
N GLY A 47 18.19 -4.57 4.82
CA GLY A 47 17.19 -3.52 4.98
C GLY A 47 17.14 -2.56 3.80
N GLU A 48 18.31 -2.17 3.27
CA GLU A 48 18.40 -1.39 2.03
C GLU A 48 17.73 -2.12 0.85
N GLY A 49 17.92 -3.44 0.74
CA GLY A 49 17.30 -4.26 -0.29
C GLY A 49 15.77 -4.36 -0.16
N VAL A 50 15.25 -4.46 1.07
CA VAL A 50 13.80 -4.47 1.34
C VAL A 50 13.16 -3.16 0.91
N VAL A 51 13.78 -2.02 1.25
CA VAL A 51 13.29 -0.70 0.83
C VAL A 51 13.38 -0.52 -0.69
N GLN A 52 14.44 -1.02 -1.32
CA GLN A 52 14.58 -1.00 -2.77
C GLN A 52 13.47 -1.81 -3.46
N ALA A 53 13.20 -3.03 -2.98
CA ALA A 53 12.12 -3.87 -3.47
C ALA A 53 10.74 -3.22 -3.27
N GLY A 54 10.52 -2.54 -2.15
CA GLY A 54 9.29 -1.76 -1.93
C GLY A 54 9.02 -0.74 -3.04
N LYS A 55 10.07 -0.01 -3.46
CA LYS A 55 9.97 0.94 -4.57
C LYS A 55 9.73 0.25 -5.91
N GLU A 56 10.41 -0.86 -6.18
CA GLU A 56 10.29 -1.61 -7.44
C GLU A 56 8.91 -2.25 -7.62
N PHE A 57 8.34 -2.79 -6.55
CA PHE A 57 7.05 -3.49 -6.58
C PHE A 57 5.86 -2.61 -6.18
N ASN A 58 6.07 -1.32 -5.95
CA ASN A 58 5.05 -0.38 -5.48
C ASN A 58 4.35 -0.87 -4.19
N LEU A 59 5.17 -1.29 -3.21
CA LEU A 59 4.77 -1.77 -1.89
C LEU A 59 5.30 -0.82 -0.81
N ASN A 60 4.54 -0.68 0.27
CA ASN A 60 5.07 -0.09 1.49
C ASN A 60 5.91 -1.14 2.23
N ALA A 61 7.22 -1.18 1.96
CA ALA A 61 8.12 -2.18 2.51
C ALA A 61 9.10 -1.57 3.54
N SER A 62 9.22 -2.22 4.69
CA SER A 62 10.16 -1.84 5.75
C SER A 62 10.86 -3.05 6.37
N GLN A 63 11.99 -2.80 7.05
CA GLN A 63 12.67 -3.82 7.87
C GLN A 63 12.79 -3.31 9.29
N VAL A 64 12.61 -4.22 10.23
CA VAL A 64 12.63 -4.01 11.67
C VAL A 64 13.28 -5.22 12.33
N GLY A 65 14.11 -5.00 13.33
CA GLY A 65 14.73 -6.06 14.09
C GLY A 65 14.98 -5.65 15.53
N PRO A 66 15.15 -6.64 16.43
CA PRO A 66 15.52 -6.35 17.81
C PRO A 66 16.96 -5.84 17.88
N SER A 67 17.26 -5.04 18.90
CA SER A 67 18.64 -4.57 19.18
C SER A 67 19.53 -5.67 19.78
N SER A 68 18.96 -6.84 20.10
CA SER A 68 19.65 -8.02 20.63
C SER A 68 19.11 -9.29 19.95
N THR A 69 19.91 -10.36 19.86
CA THR A 69 19.53 -11.63 19.23
C THR A 69 18.57 -12.49 20.07
N ASP A 70 18.07 -11.97 21.19
CA ASP A 70 17.26 -12.73 22.14
C ASP A 70 15.85 -13.01 21.59
N ALA A 71 15.49 -14.30 21.55
CA ALA A 71 14.24 -14.80 20.97
C ALA A 71 12.94 -14.14 21.51
N PRO A 72 12.83 -13.76 22.81
CA PRO A 72 11.61 -13.15 23.33
C PRO A 72 11.29 -11.78 22.71
N GLN A 73 12.29 -11.00 22.29
CA GLN A 73 12.08 -9.65 21.76
C GLN A 73 11.44 -9.62 20.37
N GLN A 74 11.56 -10.71 19.59
CA GLN A 74 10.85 -10.84 18.32
C GLN A 74 9.34 -11.04 18.51
N VAL A 75 8.89 -11.48 19.68
CA VAL A 75 7.47 -11.70 20.00
C VAL A 75 6.87 -10.49 20.72
N GLU A 76 7.67 -9.70 21.43
CA GLU A 76 7.19 -8.56 22.22
C GLU A 76 6.87 -7.31 21.37
N ASN A 77 7.52 -7.16 20.20
CA ASN A 77 7.41 -5.96 19.37
C ASN A 77 6.47 -6.10 18.15
N TYR A 78 5.74 -7.22 18.03
CA TYR A 78 4.79 -7.51 16.94
C TYR A 78 3.52 -8.23 17.40
#